data_AF-A0A521PFJ8-F1
#
_entry.id   AF-A0A521PFJ8-F1
#
_cell.length_a   1.000
_cell.length_b   1.000
_cell.length_c   1.000
_cell.angle_alpha   90.00
_cell.angle_beta   90.00
_cell.angle_gamma   90.00
#
_symmetry.space_group_name_H-M   'P 1'
#
loop_
_entity.id
_entity.type
_entity.pdbx_description
1 polymer ?
#
loop_
_entity_poly.entity_id
_entity_poly.type
_entity_poly.pdbx_seq_one_letter_code
_entity_poly.pdbx_strand_id
1 'polypeptide(L)'
;MDDRTALKAGLFNVLRDVQSFQTTHLFPELWSLANHDEEISSLLHNFYRRLHLPVIARIRRLNPTLDEADAETVAVFISSFVEGSTIFAGHGKPHAGRMADLASIALETLVGMVETMTPERLHALREPWANAPPEISGPAEFLLREPVG
;
A
#
# COMPACT_ATOMS: atom_id res chain seq x y z
N MET A 1 -7.94 23.44 -0.10
CA MET A 1 -7.83 22.18 0.65
C MET A 1 -6.34 21.96 0.90
N ASP A 2 -5.94 21.80 2.16
CA ASP A 2 -4.54 21.52 2.52
C ASP A 2 -4.12 20.10 2.07
N ASP A 3 -2.80 19.84 2.04
CA ASP A 3 -2.27 18.58 1.52
C ASP A 3 -2.64 17.35 2.36
N ARG A 4 -2.79 17.50 3.69
CA ARG A 4 -3.25 16.41 4.58
C ARG A 4 -4.67 16.01 4.24
N THR A 5 -5.58 16.98 4.17
CA THR A 5 -6.99 16.74 3.81
C THR A 5 -7.11 16.14 2.42
N ALA A 6 -6.34 16.64 1.45
CA ALA A 6 -6.35 16.11 0.09
C ALA A 6 -5.81 14.67 -0.01
N LEU A 7 -4.75 14.33 0.73
CA LEU A 7 -4.22 12.96 0.79
C LEU A 7 -5.26 12.00 1.41
N LYS A 8 -5.85 12.41 2.54
CA LYS A 8 -6.89 11.66 3.24
C LYS A 8 -8.11 11.42 2.33
N ALA A 9 -8.57 12.45 1.62
CA ALA A 9 -9.68 12.33 0.68
C ALA A 9 -9.35 11.39 -0.51
N GLY A 10 -8.13 11.47 -1.04
CA GLY A 10 -7.66 10.57 -2.10
C GLY A 10 -7.70 9.11 -1.65
N LEU A 11 -7.09 8.81 -0.50
CA LEU A 11 -7.08 7.47 0.09
C LEU A 11 -8.49 6.95 0.37
N PHE A 12 -9.35 7.78 0.94
CA PHE A 12 -10.74 7.43 1.21
C PHE A 12 -11.47 7.04 -0.09
N ASN A 13 -11.27 7.80 -1.17
CA ASN A 13 -11.91 7.52 -2.45
C ASN A 13 -11.44 6.20 -3.05
N VAL A 14 -10.13 5.91 -3.03
CA VAL A 14 -9.60 4.66 -3.59
C VAL A 14 -10.05 3.46 -2.75
N LEU A 15 -9.98 3.55 -1.42
CA LEU A 15 -10.47 2.49 -0.54
C LEU A 15 -11.98 2.25 -0.72
N ARG A 16 -12.77 3.30 -0.97
CA ARG A 16 -14.19 3.11 -1.29
C ARG A 16 -14.38 2.45 -2.66
N ASP A 17 -13.56 2.81 -3.65
CA ASP A 17 -13.60 2.24 -5.00
C ASP A 17 -13.20 0.76 -5.03
N VAL A 18 -12.32 0.32 -4.12
CA VAL A 18 -12.00 -1.09 -3.91
C VAL A 18 -13.25 -1.93 -3.64
N GLN A 19 -14.35 -1.36 -3.12
CA GLN A 19 -15.61 -2.11 -2.94
C GLN A 19 -16.49 -2.18 -4.18
N SER A 20 -16.08 -1.58 -5.29
CA SER A 20 -16.77 -1.73 -6.56
C SER A 20 -16.53 -3.12 -7.14
N PHE A 21 -17.53 -3.65 -7.85
CA PHE A 21 -17.40 -4.92 -8.55
C PHE A 21 -16.23 -4.86 -9.54
N GLN A 22 -16.12 -3.77 -10.31
CA GLN A 22 -15.08 -3.60 -11.33
C GLN A 22 -13.68 -3.65 -10.71
N THR A 23 -13.38 -2.81 -9.73
CA THR A 23 -12.04 -2.70 -9.14
C THR A 23 -11.64 -4.00 -8.44
N THR A 24 -12.59 -4.66 -7.77
CA THR A 24 -12.31 -5.93 -7.07
C THR A 24 -11.93 -7.08 -7.99
N HIS A 25 -12.43 -7.10 -9.24
CA HIS A 25 -12.21 -8.22 -10.15
C HIS A 25 -11.14 -7.89 -11.19
N LEU A 26 -11.17 -6.68 -11.77
CA LEU A 26 -10.28 -6.29 -12.85
C LEU A 26 -8.81 -6.31 -12.42
N PHE A 27 -8.47 -5.69 -11.28
CA PHE A 27 -7.07 -5.57 -10.88
C PHE A 27 -6.42 -6.92 -10.57
N PRO A 28 -7.05 -7.84 -9.81
CA PRO A 28 -6.52 -9.19 -9.63
C PRO A 28 -6.31 -9.95 -10.95
N GLU A 29 -7.22 -9.80 -11.91
CA GLU A 29 -7.07 -10.41 -13.24
C GLU A 29 -5.89 -9.79 -14.01
N LEU A 30 -5.74 -8.46 -13.97
CA LEU A 30 -4.61 -7.76 -14.60
C LEU A 30 -3.27 -8.14 -13.95
N TRP A 31 -3.21 -8.25 -12.62
CA TRP A 31 -2.02 -8.70 -11.90
C TRP A 31 -1.66 -10.14 -12.27
N SER A 32 -2.65 -11.02 -12.35
CA SER A 32 -2.47 -12.39 -12.81
C SER A 32 -1.91 -12.42 -14.24
N LEU A 33 -2.50 -11.67 -15.16
CA LEU A 33 -2.06 -11.59 -16.54
C LEU A 33 -0.64 -11.01 -16.68
N ALA A 34 -0.31 -9.97 -15.92
CA ALA A 34 1.01 -9.35 -15.90
C ALA A 34 2.13 -10.30 -15.44
N ASN A 35 1.80 -11.34 -14.67
CA ASN A 35 2.78 -12.39 -14.30
C ASN A 35 3.15 -13.30 -15.48
N HIS A 36 2.38 -13.25 -16.57
CA HIS A 36 2.51 -14.16 -17.71
C HIS A 36 2.79 -13.43 -19.04
N ASP A 37 2.60 -12.11 -19.09
CA ASP A 37 2.73 -11.31 -20.31
C ASP A 37 3.52 -10.01 -20.06
N GLU A 38 4.63 -9.85 -20.77
CA GLU A 38 5.56 -8.73 -20.63
C GLU A 38 4.97 -7.38 -21.10
N GLU A 39 4.09 -7.40 -22.11
CA GLU A 39 3.42 -6.19 -22.61
C GLU A 39 2.43 -5.69 -21.56
N ILE A 40 1.63 -6.60 -20.99
CA ILE A 40 0.69 -6.28 -19.92
C ILE A 40 1.43 -5.83 -18.66
N SER A 41 2.52 -6.50 -18.30
CA SER A 41 3.40 -6.08 -17.19
C SER A 41 3.92 -4.65 -17.39
N SER A 42 4.39 -4.33 -18.60
CA SER A 42 4.88 -2.99 -18.95
C SER A 42 3.77 -1.93 -18.88
N LEU A 43 2.55 -2.25 -19.35
CA LEU A 43 1.39 -1.37 -19.27
C LEU A 43 1.00 -1.10 -17.83
N LEU A 44 0.97 -2.14 -16.99
CA LEU A 44 0.64 -2.02 -15.57
C LEU A 44 1.69 -1.20 -14.80
N HIS A 45 2.98 -1.41 -15.06
CA HIS A 45 4.04 -0.58 -14.48
C HIS A 45 3.91 0.90 -14.88
N ASN A 46 3.58 1.18 -16.14
CA ASN A 46 3.35 2.55 -16.61
C ASN A 46 2.11 3.18 -15.98
N PHE A 47 1.05 2.40 -15.78
CA PHE A 47 -0.13 2.83 -15.03
C PHE A 47 0.23 3.24 -13.60
N TYR A 48 0.93 2.39 -12.85
CA TYR A 48 1.32 2.69 -11.47
C TYR A 48 2.27 3.88 -11.36
N ARG A 49 3.25 4.00 -12.26
CA ARG A 49 4.13 5.16 -12.32
C ARG A 49 3.33 6.46 -12.43
N ARG A 50 2.34 6.50 -13.32
CA ARG A 50 1.47 7.69 -13.50
C ARG A 50 0.57 7.93 -12.30
N LEU A 51 0.08 6.88 -11.65
CA LEU A 51 -0.74 6.95 -10.44
C LEU A 51 0.07 7.52 -9.26
N HIS A 52 1.33 7.11 -9.10
CA HIS A 52 2.15 7.46 -7.94
C HIS A 52 2.71 8.89 -8.02
N LEU A 53 3.05 9.41 -9.20
CA LEU A 53 3.58 10.79 -9.36
C LEU A 53 2.82 11.87 -8.56
N PRO A 54 1.48 12.01 -8.69
CA PRO A 54 0.74 13.02 -7.92
C PRO A 54 0.71 12.73 -6.40
N VAL A 55 0.80 11.46 -6.00
CA VAL A 55 0.86 11.04 -4.59
C VAL A 55 2.21 11.42 -3.99
N ILE A 56 3.32 11.11 -4.67
CA ILE A 56 4.69 11.46 -4.28
C ILE A 56 4.83 12.97 -4.12
N ALA A 57 4.37 13.74 -5.12
CA ALA A 57 4.40 15.19 -5.06
C ALA A 57 3.61 15.74 -3.86
N ARG A 58 2.50 15.09 -3.48
CA ARG A 58 1.70 15.47 -2.32
C ARG A 58 2.38 15.11 -1.00
N ILE A 59 2.94 13.91 -0.91
CA ILE A 59 3.74 13.46 0.25
C ILE A 59 4.85 14.46 0.53
N ARG A 60 5.60 14.88 -0.48
CA ARG A 60 6.70 15.85 -0.32
C ARG A 60 6.26 17.25 0.08
N ARG A 61 5.04 17.68 -0.30
CA ARG A 61 4.50 18.96 0.20
C ARG A 61 4.02 18.85 1.65
N LEU A 62 3.44 17.71 2.02
CA LEU A 62 3.01 17.44 3.40
C LEU A 62 4.20 17.23 4.34
N ASN A 63 5.25 16.57 3.86
CA ASN A 63 6.48 16.31 4.57
C ASN A 63 7.70 16.65 3.69
N PRO A 64 8.20 17.90 3.77
CA PRO A 64 9.35 18.35 2.98
C PRO A 64 10.69 17.73 3.39
N THR A 65 10.76 16.97 4.49
CA THR A 65 12.00 16.33 4.94
C THR A 65 12.34 15.08 4.12
N LEU A 66 11.35 14.49 3.45
CA LEU A 66 11.54 13.34 2.57
C LEU A 66 12.05 13.80 1.20
N ASP A 67 13.11 13.15 0.73
CA ASP A 67 13.53 13.28 -0.66
C ASP A 67 12.55 12.53 -1.60
N GLU A 68 12.86 12.54 -2.90
CA GLU A 68 11.99 11.90 -3.89
C GLU A 68 11.92 10.37 -3.75
N ALA A 69 13.05 9.72 -3.45
CA ALA A 69 13.12 8.27 -3.34
C ALA A 69 12.44 7.76 -2.06
N ASP A 70 12.60 8.47 -0.95
CA ASP A 70 11.93 8.18 0.31
C ASP A 70 10.41 8.42 0.18
N ALA A 71 10.00 9.50 -0.47
CA ALA A 71 8.59 9.78 -0.73
C ALA A 71 7.95 8.73 -1.69
N GLU A 72 8.69 8.27 -2.70
CA GLU A 72 8.27 7.17 -3.57
C GLU A 72 8.10 5.86 -2.78
N THR A 73 9.05 5.54 -1.89
CA THR A 73 8.94 4.37 -1.02
C THR A 73 7.67 4.42 -0.16
N VAL A 74 7.36 5.58 0.43
CA VAL A 74 6.14 5.78 1.22
C VAL A 74 4.88 5.68 0.35
N ALA A 75 4.90 6.25 -0.87
CA ALA A 75 3.78 6.16 -1.81
C ALA A 75 3.48 4.70 -2.21
N VAL A 76 4.52 3.92 -2.49
CA VAL A 76 4.40 2.50 -2.82
C VAL A 76 3.87 1.71 -1.63
N PHE A 77 4.34 1.96 -0.40
CA PHE A 77 3.81 1.31 0.80
C PHE A 77 2.30 1.57 0.99
N ILE A 78 1.88 2.82 0.82
CA ILE A 78 0.46 3.20 0.85
C ILE A 78 -0.33 2.45 -0.24
N SER A 79 0.20 2.42 -1.47
CA SER A 79 -0.40 1.69 -2.59
C SER A 79 -0.56 0.20 -2.27
N SER A 80 0.47 -0.44 -1.71
CA SER A 80 0.44 -1.86 -1.35
C SER A 80 -0.66 -2.19 -0.35
N PHE A 81 -0.90 -1.32 0.64
CA PHE A 81 -2.02 -1.51 1.57
C PHE A 81 -3.37 -1.41 0.85
N VAL A 82 -3.55 -0.37 0.05
CA VAL A 82 -4.80 -0.14 -0.71
C VAL A 82 -5.09 -1.31 -1.63
N GLU A 83 -4.10 -1.78 -2.39
CA GLU A 83 -4.25 -2.90 -3.31
C GLU A 83 -4.46 -4.23 -2.58
N GLY A 84 -3.75 -4.45 -1.46
CA GLY A 84 -3.96 -5.62 -0.62
C GLY A 84 -5.38 -5.68 -0.04
N SER A 85 -5.99 -4.53 0.26
CA SER A 85 -7.37 -4.46 0.75
C SER A 85 -8.39 -5.02 -0.25
N THR A 86 -8.09 -5.00 -1.54
CA THR A 86 -8.94 -5.54 -2.62
C THR A 86 -9.21 -7.02 -2.47
N ILE A 87 -8.22 -7.80 -2.02
CA ILE A 87 -8.36 -9.26 -1.88
C ILE A 87 -9.17 -9.63 -0.64
N PHE A 88 -9.05 -8.86 0.45
CA PHE A 88 -9.66 -9.21 1.74
C PHE A 88 -11.03 -8.54 1.96
N ALA A 89 -11.19 -7.27 1.58
CA ALA A 89 -12.33 -6.43 1.91
C ALA A 89 -13.00 -5.78 0.68
N GLY A 90 -12.58 -6.16 -0.53
CA GLY A 90 -13.26 -5.76 -1.77
C GLY A 90 -14.68 -6.33 -1.90
N HIS A 91 -15.33 -6.03 -3.03
CA HIS A 91 -16.66 -6.48 -3.39
C HIS A 91 -16.83 -8.00 -3.24
N GLY A 92 -17.81 -8.43 -2.43
CA GLY A 92 -18.12 -9.85 -2.24
C GLY A 92 -17.03 -10.65 -1.51
N LYS A 93 -15.98 -10.01 -0.99
CA LYS A 93 -14.92 -10.68 -0.21
C LYS A 93 -15.38 -10.93 1.23
N PRO A 94 -14.79 -11.92 1.94
CA PRO A 94 -15.23 -12.31 3.29
C PRO A 94 -15.26 -11.17 4.32
N HIS A 95 -14.40 -10.15 4.14
CA HIS A 95 -14.32 -9.00 5.05
C HIS A 95 -14.87 -7.72 4.44
N ALA A 96 -15.68 -7.78 3.38
CA ALA A 96 -16.28 -6.59 2.76
C ALA A 96 -17.03 -5.70 3.76
N GLY A 97 -17.73 -6.31 4.72
CA GLY A 97 -18.44 -5.60 5.79
C GLY A 97 -17.53 -4.85 6.78
N ARG A 98 -16.21 -5.10 6.75
CA ARG A 98 -15.23 -4.43 7.62
C ARG A 98 -14.51 -3.26 6.94
N MET A 99 -14.85 -2.93 5.69
CA MET A 99 -14.08 -1.95 4.93
C MET A 99 -14.08 -0.55 5.56
N ALA A 100 -15.20 -0.14 6.18
CA ALA A 100 -15.26 1.15 6.87
C ALA A 100 -14.27 1.23 8.04
N ASP A 101 -14.13 0.15 8.81
CA ASP A 101 -13.18 0.06 9.94
C ASP A 101 -11.73 0.06 9.42
N LEU A 102 -11.45 -0.79 8.43
CA LEU A 102 -10.12 -0.89 7.81
C LEU A 102 -9.69 0.43 7.19
N ALA A 103 -10.59 1.11 6.48
CA ALA A 103 -10.32 2.41 5.89
C ALA A 103 -10.10 3.48 6.97
N SER A 104 -10.87 3.48 8.05
CA SER A 104 -10.69 4.44 9.14
C SER A 104 -9.32 4.28 9.81
N ILE A 105 -8.90 3.04 10.07
CA ILE A 105 -7.57 2.73 10.59
C ILE A 105 -6.50 3.19 9.60
N ALA A 106 -6.62 2.85 8.32
CA ALA A 106 -5.66 3.22 7.29
C ALA A 106 -5.51 4.73 7.12
N LEU A 107 -6.62 5.48 7.14
CA LEU A 107 -6.59 6.94 7.00
C LEU A 107 -5.92 7.62 8.19
N GLU A 108 -6.07 7.07 9.40
CA GLU A 108 -5.38 7.58 10.58
C GLU A 108 -3.88 7.23 10.53
N THR A 109 -3.57 5.97 10.29
CA THR A 109 -2.19 5.45 10.37
C THR A 109 -1.32 5.92 9.21
N LEU A 110 -1.80 5.81 7.96
CA LEU A 110 -0.99 6.12 6.79
C LEU A 110 -0.76 7.63 6.64
N VAL A 111 -1.77 8.46 6.92
CA VAL A 111 -1.61 9.91 6.85
C VAL A 111 -0.73 10.42 8.00
N GLY A 112 -0.94 9.93 9.24
CA GLY A 112 -0.07 10.26 10.37
C GLY A 112 1.36 9.79 10.16
N MET A 113 1.57 8.62 9.56
CA MET A 113 2.89 8.12 9.19
C MET A 113 3.60 9.07 8.21
N VAL A 114 2.91 9.57 7.18
CA VAL A 114 3.52 10.50 6.20
C VAL A 114 4.05 11.77 6.89
N GLU A 115 3.33 12.32 7.86
CA GLU A 115 3.75 13.55 8.56
C GLU A 115 4.93 13.35 9.52
N THR A 116 5.04 12.14 10.09
CA THR A 116 5.99 11.84 11.16
C THR A 116 7.22 11.08 10.68
N MET A 117 7.19 10.53 9.47
CA MET A 117 8.32 9.83 8.88
C MET A 117 9.49 10.80 8.65
N THR A 118 10.71 10.36 8.98
CA THR A 118 11.94 11.05 8.61
C THR A 118 12.81 10.11 7.78
N PRO A 119 13.75 10.63 6.95
CA PRO A 119 14.71 9.80 6.24
C PRO A 119 15.47 8.85 7.17
N GLU A 120 15.94 9.35 8.33
CA GLU A 120 16.69 8.55 9.30
C GLU A 120 15.84 7.41 9.85
N ARG A 121 14.56 7.66 10.14
CA ARG A 121 13.64 6.63 10.63
C ARG A 121 13.38 5.59 9.55
N LEU A 122 13.12 6.01 8.31
CA LEU A 122 12.86 5.11 7.19
C LEU A 122 14.07 4.21 6.90
N HIS A 123 15.28 4.79 6.88
CA HIS A 123 16.51 4.05 6.62
C HIS A 123 16.83 3.10 7.78
N ALA A 124 16.63 3.52 9.03
CA ALA A 124 16.80 2.64 10.19
C ALA A 124 15.86 1.42 10.19
N LEU A 125 14.66 1.54 9.62
CA LEU A 125 13.74 0.40 9.45
C LEU A 125 14.20 -0.60 8.37
N ARG A 126 15.02 -0.16 7.41
CA ARG A 126 15.56 -1.01 6.34
C ARG A 126 16.73 -1.88 6.81
N GLU A 127 17.56 -1.37 7.72
CA GLU A 127 18.79 -2.04 8.17
C GLU A 127 18.57 -3.49 8.64
N PRO A 128 17.56 -3.82 9.49
CA PRO A 128 17.33 -5.20 9.88
C PRO A 128 16.94 -6.12 8.72
N TRP A 129 16.22 -5.59 7.72
CA TRP A 129 15.81 -6.35 6.52
C TRP A 129 17.00 -6.62 5.59
N ALA A 130 17.85 -5.62 5.37
CA ALA A 130 19.03 -5.75 4.52
C ALA A 130 20.07 -6.73 5.08
N ASN A 131 20.13 -6.86 6.41
CA ASN A 131 21.05 -7.75 7.12
C ASN A 131 20.40 -9.09 7.53
N ALA A 132 19.16 -9.36 7.13
CA ALA A 132 18.49 -10.61 7.44
C ALA A 132 19.19 -11.78 6.71
N PRO A 133 19.42 -12.92 7.38
CA PRO A 133 19.98 -14.10 6.71
C PRO A 133 19.02 -14.57 5.60
N PRO A 134 19.56 -15.12 4.49
CA PRO A 134 18.76 -15.52 3.33
C PRO A 134 17.79 -16.67 3.61
N GLU A 135 17.95 -17.38 4.73
CA GLU A 135 17.10 -18.50 5.12
C GLU A 135 15.91 -18.03 5.97
N ILE A 136 14.79 -17.73 5.31
CA ILE A 136 13.48 -17.80 5.95
C ILE A 136 12.94 -19.21 5.72
N SER A 137 13.17 -20.11 6.69
CA SER A 137 12.38 -21.34 6.79
C SER A 137 10.89 -20.96 6.83
N GLY A 138 10.10 -21.60 5.96
CA GLY A 138 8.69 -21.33 5.64
C GLY A 138 7.89 -20.46 6.64
N PRO A 139 7.46 -19.23 6.25
CA PRO A 139 6.80 -18.28 7.16
C PRO A 139 5.45 -18.76 7.72
N ALA A 140 4.81 -19.73 7.08
CA ALA A 140 3.54 -20.27 7.54
C ALA A 140 3.66 -21.06 8.86
N GLU A 141 4.77 -21.76 9.09
CA GLU A 141 4.92 -22.62 10.27
C GLU A 141 5.07 -21.81 11.56
N PHE A 142 5.61 -20.60 11.50
CA PHE A 142 5.74 -19.74 12.67
C PHE A 142 4.38 -19.21 13.16
N LEU A 143 3.50 -18.83 12.24
CA LEU A 143 2.15 -18.31 12.55
C LEU A 143 1.14 -19.42 12.91
N LEU A 144 1.44 -20.68 12.56
CA LEU A 144 0.61 -21.86 12.85
C LEU A 144 1.03 -22.60 14.12
N ARG A 145 2.08 -22.15 14.83
CA ARG A 145 2.41 -22.68 16.16
C ARG A 145 1.40 -22.15 17.17
N GLU A 146 0.66 -23.06 17.81
CA GLU A 146 -0.17 -22.73 18.96
C GLU A 146 0.68 -22.00 20.01
N PRO A 147 0.16 -20.95 20.68
CA PRO A 147 0.88 -20.29 21.75
C PRO A 147 1.18 -21.31 22.85
N VAL A 148 2.44 -21.39 23.27
CA VAL A 148 2.82 -22.16 24.47
C VAL A 148 2.06 -21.54 25.63
N GLY A 149 1.18 -22.32 26.25
CA GLY A 149 0.22 -21.89 27.27
C GLY A 149 0.83 -21.33 28.55
#